data_AF-X0ZSJ3-F1
#
_entry.id   AF-X0ZSJ3-F1
#
_cell.length_a   1.000
_cell.length_b   1.000
_cell.length_c   1.000
_cell.angle_alpha   90.00
_cell.angle_beta   90.00
_cell.angle_gamma   90.00
#
_symmetry.space_group_name_H-M   'P 1'
#
loop_
_entity.id
_entity.type
_entity.pdbx_description
1 polymer ?
#
loop_
_entity_poly.entity_id
_entity_poly.type
_entity_poly.pdbx_seq_one_letter_code
_entity_poly.pdbx_strand_id
1 'polypeptide(L)'
;ILTTLFLGGGNGPLLPAALWFMIKVLLVFLILVWIRATMPRLRVDQLMEFSWKFLFPLAVVNIFITGIEVIVWPEFPWWLMFINITIAAILIILWSSMFRVYGERVSLRHFGRGVAKGMALTFRHLFRHPITVQYPEQRL
;
A
#
# COMPACT_ATOMS: atom_id res chain seq x y z
N ILE A 1 3.03 -0.99 15.08
CA ILE A 1 1.61 -0.60 14.94
C ILE A 1 0.90 -1.46 13.89
N LEU A 2 1.29 -1.43 12.61
CA LEU A 2 0.60 -2.20 11.57
C LEU A 2 0.57 -3.71 11.88
N THR A 3 1.73 -4.27 12.25
CA THR A 3 1.89 -5.68 12.58
C THR A 3 1.16 -6.10 13.86
N THR A 4 1.11 -5.22 14.85
CA THR A 4 0.53 -5.50 16.17
C THR A 4 -0.99 -5.37 16.17
N LEU A 5 -1.53 -4.31 15.57
CA LEU A 5 -2.96 -4.01 15.61
C LEU A 5 -3.75 -4.78 14.55
N PHE A 6 -3.19 -5.00 13.35
CA PHE A 6 -3.94 -5.55 12.22
C PHE A 6 -3.52 -6.96 11.84
N LEU A 7 -2.26 -7.36 12.07
CA LEU A 7 -1.74 -8.68 11.66
C LEU A 7 -1.60 -9.66 12.84
N GLY A 8 -2.25 -9.37 13.97
CA GLY A 8 -2.27 -10.26 15.14
C GLY A 8 -0.92 -10.40 15.86
N GLY A 9 0.00 -9.47 15.67
CA GLY A 9 1.28 -9.43 16.38
C GLY A 9 2.13 -10.68 16.18
N GLY A 10 2.60 -11.26 17.30
CA GLY A 10 3.45 -12.45 17.32
C GLY A 10 2.71 -13.79 17.22
N ASN A 11 1.37 -13.80 17.13
CA ASN A 11 0.62 -15.06 17.08
C ASN A 11 0.88 -15.79 15.75
N GLY A 12 1.40 -17.01 15.88
CA GLY A 12 1.75 -17.92 14.78
C GLY A 12 1.76 -19.37 15.25
N PRO A 13 1.33 -20.33 14.41
CA PRO A 13 1.13 -21.72 14.83
C PRO A 13 2.41 -22.54 14.99
N LEU A 14 3.57 -22.09 14.47
CA LEU A 14 4.76 -22.94 14.29
C LEU A 14 6.07 -22.39 14.86
N LEU A 15 6.22 -21.07 15.05
CA LEU A 15 7.48 -20.43 15.42
C LEU A 15 7.33 -19.59 16.69
N PRO A 16 8.44 -19.34 17.43
CA PRO A 16 8.43 -18.43 18.58
C PRO A 16 7.88 -17.06 18.18
N ALA A 17 7.05 -16.47 19.05
CA ALA A 17 6.32 -15.23 18.76
C ALA A 17 7.21 -14.09 18.27
N ALA A 18 8.44 -13.99 18.78
CA ALA A 18 9.42 -12.99 18.37
C ALA A 18 9.83 -13.13 16.89
N LEU A 19 10.07 -14.36 16.41
CA LEU A 19 10.49 -14.59 15.02
C LEU A 19 9.36 -14.31 14.04
N TRP A 20 8.12 -14.68 14.41
CA TRP A 20 6.95 -14.41 13.59
C TRP A 20 6.59 -12.93 13.51
N PHE A 21 6.79 -12.22 14.62
CA PHE A 21 6.70 -10.77 14.63
C PHE A 21 7.74 -10.13 13.70
N MET A 22 9.01 -10.55 13.78
CA MET A 22 10.09 -10.04 12.92
C MET A 22 9.81 -10.26 11.44
N ILE A 23 9.29 -11.43 11.06
CA ILE A 23 8.94 -11.74 9.68
C ILE A 23 7.80 -10.84 9.18
N LYS A 24 6.73 -10.65 9.96
CA LYS A 24 5.64 -9.73 9.59
C LYS A 24 6.13 -8.29 9.44
N VAL A 25 7.03 -7.84 10.32
CA VAL A 25 7.61 -6.49 10.25
C VAL A 25 8.47 -6.33 9.01
N LEU A 26 9.35 -7.29 8.71
CA LEU A 26 10.19 -7.27 7.51
C LEU A 26 9.33 -7.28 6.24
N LEU A 27 8.26 -8.06 6.21
CA LEU A 27 7.33 -8.10 5.08
C LEU A 27 6.66 -6.74 4.87
N VAL A 28 6.10 -6.13 5.92
CA VAL A 28 5.49 -4.80 5.82
C VAL A 28 6.53 -3.75 5.37
N PHE A 29 7.74 -3.79 5.93
CA PHE A 29 8.82 -2.90 5.54
C PHE A 29 9.19 -3.04 4.06
N LEU A 30 9.32 -4.27 3.56
CA LEU A 30 9.62 -4.55 2.15
C LEU A 30 8.52 -3.98 1.24
N ILE A 31 7.25 -4.14 1.60
CA ILE A 31 6.12 -3.56 0.86
C ILE A 31 6.22 -2.04 0.83
N LEU A 32 6.52 -1.38 1.96
CA LEU A 32 6.64 0.09 2.01
C LEU A 32 7.80 0.61 1.15
N VAL A 33 8.94 -0.08 1.17
CA VAL A 33 10.09 0.25 0.30
C VAL A 33 9.71 0.05 -1.17
N TRP A 34 8.99 -1.02 -1.49
CA TRP A 34 8.53 -1.27 -2.85
C TRP A 34 7.54 -0.22 -3.35
N ILE A 35 6.57 0.19 -2.53
CA ILE A 35 5.65 1.29 -2.82
C ILE A 35 6.43 2.59 -3.06
N ARG A 36 7.40 2.91 -2.21
CA ARG A 36 8.27 4.09 -2.41
C ARG A 36 9.05 4.04 -3.73
N ALA A 37 9.56 2.88 -4.12
CA ALA A 37 10.31 2.71 -5.36
C ALA A 37 9.42 2.78 -6.61
N THR A 38 8.13 2.46 -6.49
CA THR A 38 7.19 2.40 -7.61
C THR A 38 6.38 3.67 -7.79
N MET A 39 6.08 4.42 -6.73
CA MET A 39 5.24 5.61 -6.85
C MET A 39 5.96 6.75 -7.62
N PRO A 40 5.41 7.22 -8.76
CA PRO A 40 5.86 8.46 -9.37
C PRO A 40 5.57 9.61 -8.40
N ARG A 41 6.42 10.65 -8.35
CA ARG A 41 6.32 11.74 -7.36
C ARG A 41 4.90 12.33 -7.31
N LEU A 42 4.10 11.95 -6.31
CA LEU A 42 2.76 12.48 -6.09
C LEU A 42 2.85 13.77 -5.29
N ARG A 43 2.03 14.76 -5.65
CA ARG A 43 1.96 16.02 -4.91
C ARG A 43 1.22 15.79 -3.59
N VAL A 44 1.73 16.34 -2.48
CA VAL A 44 1.12 16.19 -1.14
C VAL A 44 -0.35 16.61 -1.16
N ASP A 45 -0.68 17.66 -1.93
CA ASP A 45 -2.05 18.15 -2.09
C ASP A 45 -3.00 17.08 -2.67
N GLN A 46 -2.55 16.27 -3.63
CA GLN A 46 -3.34 15.18 -4.22
C GLN A 46 -3.55 14.03 -3.24
N LEU A 47 -2.50 13.70 -2.47
CA LEU A 47 -2.60 12.69 -1.42
C LEU A 47 -3.55 13.13 -0.31
N MET A 48 -3.53 14.42 0.03
CA MET A 48 -4.39 14.99 1.06
C MET A 48 -5.84 15.00 0.60
N GLU A 49 -6.11 15.42 -0.63
CA GLU A 49 -7.45 15.36 -1.21
C GLU A 49 -8.00 13.92 -1.23
N PHE A 50 -7.18 12.94 -1.62
CA PHE A 50 -7.57 11.52 -1.58
C PHE A 50 -7.85 11.05 -0.14
N SER A 51 -6.99 11.41 0.80
CA SER A 51 -7.13 10.98 2.19
C SER A 51 -8.39 11.55 2.85
N TRP A 52 -8.70 12.82 2.58
CA TRP A 52 -9.85 13.49 3.19
C TRP A 52 -11.18 13.23 2.46
N LYS A 53 -11.18 13.09 1.14
CA LYS A 53 -12.43 12.84 0.38
C LYS A 53 -12.80 11.36 0.33
N PHE A 54 -11.81 10.46 0.30
CA PHE A 54 -12.04 9.03 0.12
C PHE A 54 -11.78 8.22 1.40
N LEU A 55 -10.56 8.27 1.96
CA LEU A 55 -10.15 7.39 3.06
C LEU A 55 -10.89 7.70 4.37
N PHE A 56 -10.99 8.99 4.74
CA PHE A 56 -11.57 9.39 6.01
C PHE A 56 -13.06 9.04 6.14
N PRO A 57 -13.94 9.39 5.17
CA PRO A 57 -15.35 9.01 5.25
C PRO A 57 -15.56 7.49 5.24
N LEU A 58 -14.78 6.77 4.43
CA LEU A 58 -14.87 5.32 4.34
C LEU A 58 -14.49 4.65 5.68
N ALA A 59 -13.46 5.15 6.37
CA ALA A 59 -13.09 4.67 7.70
C ALA A 59 -14.20 4.92 8.73
N VAL A 60 -14.84 6.10 8.71
CA VAL A 60 -15.95 6.42 9.60
C VAL A 60 -17.15 5.48 9.37
N VAL A 61 -17.56 5.31 8.11
CA VAL A 61 -18.66 4.40 7.76
C VAL A 61 -18.33 2.96 8.18
N ASN A 62 -17.09 2.51 7.98
CA ASN A 62 -16.67 1.17 8.40
C ASN A 62 -16.77 0.95 9.92
N ILE A 63 -16.40 1.95 10.72
CA ILE A 63 -16.51 1.88 12.19
C ILE A 63 -17.99 1.80 12.61
N PHE A 64 -18.88 2.59 12.00
CA PHE A 64 -20.31 2.52 12.31
C PHE A 64 -20.92 1.15 11.96
N ILE A 65 -20.60 0.61 10.77
CA ILE A 65 -21.08 -0.71 10.35
C ILE A 65 -20.60 -1.78 11.34
N THR A 66 -19.29 -1.79 11.64
CA THR A 66 -18.70 -2.77 12.55
C THR A 66 -19.26 -2.63 13.97
N GLY A 67 -19.49 -1.41 14.44
CA GLY A 67 -20.10 -1.15 15.74
C GLY A 67 -21.53 -1.66 15.84
N ILE A 68 -22.34 -1.47 14.80
CA ILE A 68 -23.70 -2.00 14.74
C ILE A 68 -23.67 -3.54 14.69
N GLU A 69 -22.78 -4.13 13.89
CA GLU A 69 -22.67 -5.58 13.75
C GLU A 69 -22.37 -6.27 15.09
N VAL A 70 -21.45 -5.71 15.88
CA VAL A 70 -21.09 -6.22 17.21
C VAL A 70 -22.27 -6.15 18.20
N ILE A 71 -23.13 -5.14 18.09
CA ILE A 71 -24.32 -5.00 18.95
C ILE A 71 -25.39 -6.03 18.56
N VAL A 72 -25.59 -6.25 17.26
CA VAL A 72 -26.64 -7.15 16.75
C VAL A 72 -26.26 -8.62 16.93
N TRP A 73 -24.97 -8.96 16.77
CA TRP A 73 -24.46 -10.33 16.84
C TRP A 73 -23.36 -10.46 17.92
N PRO A 74 -23.73 -10.80 19.17
CA PRO A 74 -22.77 -10.94 20.27
C PRO A 74 -21.81 -12.13 20.09
N GLU A 75 -22.31 -13.22 19.48
CA GLU A 75 -21.48 -14.34 19.08
C GLU A 75 -21.18 -14.22 17.60
N PHE A 76 -19.89 -14.14 17.26
CA PHE A 76 -19.42 -13.85 15.91
C PHE A 76 -19.07 -15.15 15.18
N PRO A 77 -20.02 -15.79 14.46
CA PRO A 77 -19.70 -16.98 13.70
C PRO A 77 -18.81 -16.65 12.50
N TRP A 78 -17.92 -17.57 12.17
CA TRP A 78 -16.93 -17.46 11.10
C TRP A 78 -17.51 -17.11 9.71
N TRP A 79 -18.77 -17.43 9.43
CA TRP A 79 -19.41 -17.08 8.15
C TRP A 79 -19.70 -15.59 8.00
N LEU A 80 -19.92 -14.85 9.10
CA LEU A 80 -20.09 -13.41 9.06
C LEU A 80 -18.85 -12.70 8.53
N MET A 81 -17.64 -13.26 8.69
CA MET A 81 -16.44 -12.69 8.07
C MET A 81 -16.57 -12.59 6.56
N PHE A 82 -17.14 -13.59 5.88
CA PHE A 82 -17.32 -13.54 4.43
C PHE A 82 -18.32 -12.46 4.04
N ILE A 83 -19.38 -12.29 4.83
CA ILE A 83 -20.38 -11.24 4.62
C ILE A 83 -19.75 -9.86 4.86
N ASN A 84 -19.03 -9.67 5.96
CA ASN A 84 -18.35 -8.42 6.27
C ASN A 84 -17.31 -8.05 5.18
N ILE A 85 -16.51 -9.02 4.72
CA ILE A 85 -15.57 -8.81 3.60
C ILE A 85 -16.32 -8.40 2.33
N THR A 86 -17.45 -9.04 2.04
CA THR A 86 -18.27 -8.71 0.86
C THR A 86 -18.87 -7.32 0.99
N ILE A 87 -19.42 -6.95 2.15
CA ILE A 87 -19.96 -5.62 2.44
C ILE A 87 -18.86 -4.57 2.33
N ALA A 88 -17.69 -4.82 2.91
CA ALA A 88 -16.54 -3.92 2.81
C ALA A 88 -16.09 -3.73 1.36
N ALA A 89 -16.04 -4.80 0.56
CA ALA A 89 -15.70 -4.72 -0.86
C ALA A 89 -16.76 -3.92 -1.66
N ILE A 90 -18.05 -4.17 -1.43
CA ILE A 90 -19.15 -3.41 -2.03
C ILE A 90 -19.07 -1.94 -1.63
N LEU A 91 -18.85 -1.65 -0.35
CA LEU A 91 -18.71 -0.30 0.16
C LEU A 91 -17.53 0.42 -0.50
N ILE A 92 -16.38 -0.24 -0.63
CA ILE A 92 -15.20 0.34 -1.31
C ILE A 92 -15.50 0.62 -2.77
N ILE A 93 -16.15 -0.30 -3.50
CA ILE A 93 -16.49 -0.12 -4.92
C ILE A 93 -17.51 1.01 -5.08
N LEU A 94 -18.56 1.03 -4.26
CA LEU A 94 -19.62 2.04 -4.29
C LEU A 94 -19.07 3.42 -3.93
N TRP A 95 -18.28 3.52 -2.86
CA TRP A 95 -17.63 4.76 -2.45
C TRP A 95 -16.59 5.23 -3.49
N SER A 96 -15.87 4.29 -4.11
CA SER A 96 -14.90 4.59 -5.18
C SER A 96 -15.59 5.10 -6.43
N SER A 97 -16.82 4.67 -6.72
CA SER A 97 -17.59 5.16 -7.85
C SER A 97 -18.03 6.61 -7.66
N MET A 98 -18.31 7.02 -6.42
CA MET A 98 -18.74 8.38 -6.07
C MET A 98 -17.59 9.40 -6.23
N PHE A 99 -16.37 9.02 -5.84
CA PHE A 99 -15.21 9.90 -5.90
C PHE A 99 -14.24 9.46 -7.01
N ARG A 100 -14.57 9.78 -8.26
CA ARG A 100 -13.63 9.61 -9.38
C ARG A 100 -12.49 10.62 -9.26
N VAL A 101 -11.40 10.21 -8.59
CA VAL A 101 -10.16 10.99 -8.50
C VAL A 101 -9.58 11.18 -9.91
N TYR A 102 -9.41 12.45 -10.26
CA TYR A 102 -8.89 13.02 -11.51
C TYR A 102 -8.30 12.04 -12.55
N GLY A 103 -9.15 11.61 -13.48
CA GLY A 103 -8.96 11.96 -14.90
C GLY A 103 -7.99 11.17 -15.78
N GLU A 104 -7.06 10.35 -15.29
CA GLU A 104 -6.22 9.56 -16.22
C GLU A 104 -6.24 8.06 -15.94
N ARG A 105 -6.70 7.30 -16.95
CA ARG A 105 -6.44 5.86 -17.02
C ARG A 105 -4.95 5.67 -17.24
N VAL A 106 -4.18 5.65 -16.16
CA VAL A 106 -2.77 5.22 -16.22
C VAL A 106 -2.78 3.84 -16.84
N SER A 107 -2.29 3.75 -18.07
CA SER A 107 -2.16 2.49 -18.77
C SER A 107 -1.13 1.66 -18.00
N LEU A 108 -1.61 0.75 -17.14
CA LEU A 108 -0.80 -0.18 -16.34
C LEU A 108 0.29 -0.87 -17.17
N ARG A 109 -0.01 -1.11 -18.45
CA ARG A 109 0.91 -1.69 -19.43
C ARG A 109 2.07 -0.76 -19.82
N HIS A 110 1.82 0.56 -19.91
CA HIS A 110 2.86 1.56 -20.21
C HIS A 110 3.66 1.92 -18.95
N PHE A 111 2.99 2.01 -17.80
CA PHE A 111 3.64 2.26 -16.51
C PHE A 111 4.60 1.13 -16.12
N GLY A 112 4.13 -0.13 -16.14
CA GLY A 112 4.97 -1.29 -15.81
C GLY A 112 6.18 -1.45 -16.75
N ARG A 113 5.98 -1.19 -18.05
CA ARG A 113 7.09 -1.19 -19.03
C ARG A 113 8.06 -0.04 -18.82
N GLY A 114 7.60 1.15 -18.44
CA GLY A 114 8.45 2.31 -18.13
C GLY A 114 9.33 2.07 -16.92
N VAL A 115 8.76 1.53 -15.84
CA VAL A 115 9.47 1.20 -14.60
C VAL A 115 10.50 0.10 -14.83
N ALA A 116 10.13 -1.00 -15.50
CA ALA A 116 11.06 -2.10 -15.78
C ALA A 116 12.24 -1.65 -16.66
N LYS A 117 11.98 -0.80 -17.67
CA LYS A 117 13.04 -0.24 -18.53
C LYS A 117 13.97 0.70 -17.76
N GLY A 118 13.42 1.56 -16.89
CA GLY A 118 14.22 2.45 -16.03
C GLY A 118 15.12 1.68 -15.07
N MET A 119 14.57 0.67 -14.37
CA MET A 119 15.35 -0.21 -13.48
C MET A 119 16.45 -0.96 -14.24
N ALA A 120 16.13 -1.53 -15.40
CA ALA A 120 17.12 -2.23 -16.23
C ALA A 120 18.24 -1.27 -16.69
N LEU A 121 17.90 -0.02 -17.02
CA LEU A 121 18.87 1.02 -17.40
C LEU A 121 19.78 1.40 -16.24
N THR A 122 19.25 1.57 -15.04
CA THR A 122 20.05 1.89 -13.84
C THR A 122 20.94 0.71 -13.44
N PHE A 123 20.42 -0.51 -13.43
CA PHE A 123 21.24 -1.71 -13.21
C PHE A 123 22.34 -1.84 -14.26
N ARG A 124 22.02 -1.62 -15.53
CA ARG A 124 23.00 -1.66 -16.61
C ARG A 124 24.09 -0.60 -16.48
N HIS A 125 23.78 0.58 -15.94
CA HIS A 125 24.75 1.64 -15.69
C HIS A 125 25.57 1.40 -14.41
N LEU A 126 24.93 0.89 -13.34
CA LEU A 126 25.56 0.58 -12.07
C LEU A 126 26.70 -0.43 -12.22
N PHE A 127 26.55 -1.39 -13.14
CA PHE A 127 27.55 -2.42 -13.40
C PHE A 127 28.49 -2.10 -14.56
N ARG A 128 28.32 -0.97 -15.28
CA ARG A 128 29.18 -0.68 -16.44
C ARG A 128 30.41 0.14 -16.14
N HIS A 129 30.38 1.27 -15.44
CA HIS A 129 31.59 2.03 -15.13
C HIS A 129 31.39 3.00 -13.95
N PRO A 130 32.41 3.22 -13.09
CA PRO A 130 32.41 4.37 -12.20
C PRO A 130 32.49 5.65 -13.06
N ILE A 131 31.47 6.51 -12.98
CA ILE A 131 31.52 7.83 -13.60
C ILE A 131 32.49 8.66 -12.76
N THR A 132 33.74 8.75 -13.19
CA THR A 132 34.65 9.79 -12.71
C THR A 132 34.17 11.10 -13.34
N VAL A 133 33.53 11.94 -12.54
CA VAL A 133 33.11 13.29 -12.94
C VAL A 133 34.39 14.05 -13.33
N GLN A 134 34.66 14.18 -14.62
CA GLN A 134 35.74 15.02 -15.11
C GLN A 134 35.26 16.46 -15.02
N TYR A 135 35.73 17.17 -14.01
CA TYR A 135 35.46 18.58 -13.83
C TYR A 135 36.19 19.43 -14.90
N PRO A 136 35.66 20.61 -15.28
CA PRO A 136 36.19 21.44 -16.37
C PRO A 136 37.68 21.80 -16.23
N GLU A 137 38.20 21.83 -15.01
CA GLU A 137 39.61 22.11 -14.72
C GLU A 137 40.60 21.02 -15.15
N GLN A 138 40.14 19.80 -15.49
CA GLN A 138 41.02 18.71 -15.95
C GLN A 138 41.19 18.65 -17.49
N ARG A 139 40.70 19.65 -18.21
CA ARG A 139 40.65 19.69 -19.68
C ARG A 139 41.72 20.59 -20.34
N LEU A 140 42.65 21.14 -19.55
CA LEU A 140 43.72 22.03 -19.99
C LEU A 140 45.09 21.36 -19.81
#